data_AF-A0A840V867-F1
#
_entry.id   AF-A0A840V867-F1
#
_cell.length_a   1.000
_cell.length_b   1.000
_cell.length_c   1.000
_cell.angle_alpha   90.00
_cell.angle_beta   90.00
_cell.angle_gamma   90.00
#
_symmetry.space_group_name_H-M   'P 1'
#
loop_
_entity.id
_entity.type
_entity.pdbx_description
1 polymer ?
#
loop_
_entity_poly.entity_id
_entity_poly.type
_entity_poly.pdbx_seq_one_letter_code
_entity_poly.pdbx_strand_id
1 'polypeptide(L)'
;MRVGTCASLVLVWSGLGAVSALEIRDPTSGAYVWLWGLPTDPSLNTLFEPNPGVIRQGVGWPDGPLEWHRMLALVSPVHFIGVAHYPFEETTEIRFLGEDGVERGYALSGQEVLFRDGVATDLTLGTLAEPMDFAAGVRPYAVPNLAEREDYLDRTVMVVGKAGWAGQTRYRGFEKLVGKPGFDTTEYVYFDFPYEGGAAGDLRFEGGDSGSPTLMEVEGEWCLVGVHSALEEVPEIDPVETRSYDGFLPDYADELDALMEPLGYHLRRRFPEETELGVVAQAPVVPTVGEASTVTVEVQGMGPGAAHNVTVKVAFPGVAMVSGAGWIFEKSEEEVWHGRRGGLTAGGQGPFQVMWENLPSGERLEGQVEASADGVAAEEFSWSWPLRSQAQAQYDDWAEEWGVTGFEEDPDHDGWANLLEYAMGSDPASGLGVEDTDLKVENERVLLRFPWRTDAAERGLRQEFQVAGLEGQWGESFPEGTILSREPFVPERAGFERVTISLPQQQACFIRMKVTLDE
;
A
#
# COMPACT_ATOMS: atom_id res chain seq x y z
N MET A 1 50.28 51.14 23.08
CA MET A 1 48.83 51.33 22.93
C MET A 1 48.57 51.67 21.46
N ARG A 2 48.27 50.66 20.64
CA ARG A 2 47.85 50.81 19.25
C ARG A 2 46.71 49.82 19.04
N VAL A 3 45.54 50.37 18.79
CA VAL A 3 44.30 49.64 18.52
C VAL A 3 44.36 49.22 17.04
N GLY A 4 44.30 47.91 16.79
CA GLY A 4 44.17 47.35 15.44
C GLY A 4 42.70 47.09 15.16
N THR A 5 42.15 47.81 14.20
CA THR A 5 40.79 47.64 13.69
C THR A 5 40.79 46.49 12.68
N CYS A 6 40.06 45.41 12.96
CA CYS A 6 39.74 44.38 11.96
C CYS A 6 38.67 44.95 11.02
N ALA A 7 39.01 45.08 9.74
CA ALA A 7 38.06 45.33 8.67
C ALA A 7 37.57 43.99 8.13
N SER A 8 36.27 43.74 8.26
CA SER A 8 35.60 42.60 7.61
C SER A 8 35.53 42.87 6.11
N LEU A 9 36.17 41.99 5.34
CA LEU A 9 36.17 42.02 3.88
C LEU A 9 34.86 41.38 3.39
N VAL A 10 33.91 42.20 2.93
CA VAL A 10 32.73 41.72 2.18
C VAL A 10 33.21 41.35 0.79
N LEU A 11 33.26 40.05 0.49
CA LEU A 11 33.52 39.53 -0.85
C LEU A 11 32.25 39.71 -1.68
N VAL A 12 32.24 40.72 -2.54
CA VAL A 12 31.25 40.87 -3.61
C VAL A 12 31.64 39.90 -4.72
N TRP A 13 30.84 38.85 -4.88
CA TRP A 13 30.99 37.87 -5.96
C TRP A 13 30.44 38.48 -7.24
N SER A 14 31.32 39.02 -8.10
CA SER A 14 30.97 39.55 -9.41
C SER A 14 31.58 38.64 -10.48
N GLY A 15 30.79 37.73 -11.06
CA GLY A 15 31.35 36.85 -12.09
C GLY A 15 30.48 35.70 -12.60
N LEU A 16 29.16 35.85 -12.69
CA LEU A 16 28.31 35.08 -13.62
C LEU A 16 27.32 36.10 -14.21
N GLY A 17 27.10 36.05 -15.52
CA GLY A 17 26.12 36.93 -16.17
C GLY A 17 24.79 36.81 -15.42
N ALA A 18 24.21 37.95 -15.01
CA ALA A 18 22.97 37.96 -14.27
C ALA A 18 21.88 37.27 -15.11
N VAL A 19 21.57 36.02 -14.79
CA VAL A 19 20.36 35.37 -15.28
C VAL A 19 19.21 36.19 -14.70
N SER A 20 18.35 36.77 -15.54
CA SER A 20 17.24 37.62 -15.07
C SER A 20 16.20 36.77 -14.34
N ALA A 21 16.39 36.50 -13.06
CA ALA A 21 15.38 35.87 -12.20
C ALA A 21 14.14 36.76 -12.06
N LEU A 22 13.13 36.34 -11.28
CA LEU A 22 11.94 37.16 -10.94
C LEU A 22 12.31 38.64 -10.86
N GLU A 23 11.59 39.48 -11.61
CA GLU A 23 11.75 40.91 -11.44
C GLU A 23 11.05 41.27 -10.14
N ILE A 24 11.82 41.78 -9.18
CA ILE A 24 11.33 42.23 -7.87
C ILE A 24 11.72 43.70 -7.71
N ARG A 25 10.77 44.55 -7.31
CA ARG A 25 10.99 45.97 -7.10
C ARG A 25 11.80 46.22 -5.84
N ASP A 26 12.85 47.02 -5.97
CA ASP A 26 13.76 47.41 -4.87
C ASP A 26 14.24 46.22 -4.02
N PRO A 27 14.84 45.17 -4.63
CA PRO A 27 15.15 43.96 -3.90
C PRO A 27 16.32 44.23 -2.95
N THR A 28 16.08 44.13 -1.65
CA THR A 28 17.17 44.08 -0.67
C THR A 28 17.89 42.73 -0.79
N SER A 29 19.20 42.76 -1.05
CA SER A 29 19.97 41.54 -1.33
C SER A 29 19.84 40.53 -0.19
N GLY A 30 19.34 39.34 -0.51
CA GLY A 30 19.19 38.21 0.41
C GLY A 30 17.81 38.05 1.05
N ALA A 31 16.88 39.00 0.93
CA ALA A 31 15.50 38.78 1.41
C ALA A 31 14.65 37.96 0.41
N TYR A 32 15.08 37.87 -0.84
CA TYR A 32 14.32 37.30 -1.96
C TYR A 32 14.99 36.11 -2.64
N VAL A 33 15.97 35.50 -1.96
CA VAL A 33 16.65 34.30 -2.46
C VAL A 33 16.51 33.25 -1.38
N TRP A 34 15.79 32.17 -1.63
CA TRP A 34 15.60 31.12 -0.64
C TRP A 34 16.74 30.08 -0.66
N LEU A 35 17.41 29.93 -1.81
CA LEU A 35 18.47 28.95 -2.04
C LEU A 35 19.71 29.62 -2.68
N TRP A 36 20.85 29.54 -2.01
CA TRP A 36 22.14 30.01 -2.49
C TRP A 36 22.92 28.93 -3.24
N GLY A 37 23.92 29.34 -4.01
CA GLY A 37 24.99 28.44 -4.47
C GLY A 37 24.63 27.48 -5.61
N LEU A 38 23.43 27.60 -6.19
CA LEU A 38 23.04 26.81 -7.36
C LEU A 38 24.00 27.04 -8.56
N PRO A 39 24.29 25.98 -9.34
CA PRO A 39 23.96 24.56 -9.10
C PRO A 39 25.02 23.80 -8.29
N THR A 40 26.07 24.46 -7.80
CA THR A 40 27.31 23.78 -7.37
C THR A 40 27.36 23.45 -5.87
N ASP A 41 26.78 24.30 -5.02
CA ASP A 41 26.79 24.17 -3.55
C ASP A 41 25.48 24.72 -2.95
N PRO A 42 24.34 24.06 -3.23
CA PRO A 42 23.03 24.56 -2.82
C PRO A 42 22.90 24.62 -1.30
N SER A 43 22.54 25.79 -0.77
CA SER A 43 22.32 25.97 0.67
C SER A 43 21.19 26.94 0.98
N LEU A 44 20.41 26.64 2.02
CA LEU A 44 19.27 27.47 2.39
C LEU A 44 19.71 28.85 2.89
N ASN A 45 18.99 29.87 2.45
CA ASN A 45 19.20 31.23 2.93
C ASN A 45 18.39 31.52 4.19
N THR A 46 19.03 31.50 5.35
CA THR A 46 18.37 31.82 6.63
C THR A 46 17.86 33.27 6.76
N LEU A 47 18.18 34.17 5.82
CA LEU A 47 17.63 35.54 5.78
C LEU A 47 16.33 35.64 4.97
N PHE A 48 15.95 34.59 4.24
CA PHE A 48 14.71 34.55 3.49
C PHE A 48 13.52 34.35 4.43
N GLU A 49 12.47 35.14 4.23
CA GLU A 49 11.20 35.01 4.94
C GLU A 49 10.08 34.80 3.91
N PRO A 50 9.18 33.82 4.10
CA PRO A 50 9.09 32.90 5.24
C PRO A 50 10.26 31.89 5.28
N ASN A 51 10.43 31.18 6.39
CA ASN A 51 11.50 30.17 6.57
C ASN A 51 11.72 29.32 5.29
N PRO A 52 12.92 29.32 4.69
CA PRO A 52 13.20 28.64 3.42
C PRO A 52 13.01 27.12 3.49
N GLY A 53 12.97 26.55 4.70
CA GLY A 53 12.64 25.15 4.94
C GLY A 53 11.24 24.76 4.44
N VAL A 54 10.33 25.73 4.28
CA VAL A 54 9.03 25.52 3.64
C VAL A 54 9.22 25.19 2.16
N ILE A 55 9.93 26.04 1.42
CA ILE A 55 10.14 25.86 -0.03
C ILE A 55 10.92 24.58 -0.30
N ARG A 56 11.91 24.27 0.56
CA ARG A 56 12.73 23.06 0.47
C ARG A 56 11.92 21.76 0.47
N GLN A 57 10.70 21.74 1.03
CA GLN A 57 9.93 20.50 1.17
C GLN A 57 9.75 19.81 -0.17
N GLY A 58 9.28 20.52 -1.20
CA GLY A 58 8.98 19.88 -2.48
C GLY A 58 9.56 20.57 -3.71
N VAL A 59 10.32 21.67 -3.55
CA VAL A 59 10.89 22.40 -4.69
C VAL A 59 12.24 21.82 -5.08
N GLY A 60 12.37 21.45 -6.34
CA GLY A 60 13.59 20.95 -6.95
C GLY A 60 14.01 21.77 -8.18
N TRP A 61 15.12 21.36 -8.78
CA TRP A 61 15.66 21.95 -10.01
C TRP A 61 16.28 20.87 -10.90
N PRO A 62 16.32 21.03 -12.23
CA PRO A 62 16.99 20.09 -13.12
C PRO A 62 18.51 20.22 -13.03
N ASP A 63 19.24 19.12 -13.08
CA ASP A 63 20.70 19.10 -13.21
C ASP A 63 21.09 19.16 -14.69
N GLY A 64 20.96 20.36 -15.26
CA GLY A 64 21.31 20.63 -16.65
C GLY A 64 22.12 21.92 -16.76
N PRO A 65 23.19 21.98 -17.58
CA PRO A 65 24.05 23.16 -17.69
C PRO A 65 23.31 24.42 -18.18
N LEU A 66 22.18 24.25 -18.86
CA LEU A 66 21.33 25.32 -19.36
C LEU A 66 19.99 25.45 -18.63
N GLU A 67 19.66 24.50 -17.76
CA GLU A 67 18.33 24.40 -17.16
C GLU A 67 18.34 24.54 -15.64
N TRP A 68 19.51 24.46 -14.99
CA TRP A 68 19.68 24.44 -13.54
C TRP A 68 19.02 25.58 -12.77
N HIS A 69 18.71 26.68 -13.45
CA HIS A 69 18.02 27.78 -12.83
C HIS A 69 16.52 27.47 -12.64
N ARG A 70 15.90 26.60 -13.43
CA ARG A 70 14.46 26.32 -13.36
C ARG A 70 14.09 25.71 -12.02
N MET A 71 12.86 25.98 -11.56
CA MET A 71 12.30 25.31 -10.40
C MET A 71 11.08 24.49 -10.81
N LEU A 72 10.75 23.51 -9.99
CA LEU A 72 9.56 22.66 -10.12
C LEU A 72 9.09 22.24 -8.73
N ALA A 73 7.85 21.76 -8.63
CA ALA A 73 7.31 21.26 -7.37
C ALA A 73 6.77 19.84 -7.48
N LEU A 74 7.11 19.02 -6.48
CA LEU A 74 6.57 17.69 -6.30
C LEU A 74 5.13 17.71 -5.82
N VAL A 75 4.34 16.76 -6.32
CA VAL A 75 2.94 16.51 -5.94
C VAL A 75 2.69 15.06 -5.50
N SER A 76 3.62 14.14 -5.74
CA SER A 76 3.68 12.82 -5.08
C SER A 76 5.14 12.34 -4.96
N PRO A 77 5.43 11.18 -4.35
CA PRO A 77 6.80 10.68 -4.24
C PRO A 77 7.55 10.53 -5.57
N VAL A 78 6.83 10.42 -6.69
CA VAL A 78 7.42 10.23 -8.03
C VAL A 78 6.99 11.30 -9.02
N HIS A 79 6.07 12.20 -8.66
CA HIS A 79 5.48 13.14 -9.62
C HIS A 79 5.79 14.59 -9.27
N PHE A 80 6.08 15.39 -10.29
CA PHE A 80 6.18 16.85 -10.20
C PHE A 80 5.37 17.51 -11.31
N ILE A 81 5.04 18.78 -11.12
CA ILE A 81 4.32 19.59 -12.11
C ILE A 81 5.30 20.52 -12.83
N GLY A 82 5.16 20.60 -14.15
CA GLY A 82 5.82 21.57 -15.01
C GLY A 82 4.86 22.14 -16.05
N VAL A 83 5.40 22.72 -17.12
CA VAL A 83 4.62 23.30 -18.21
C VAL A 83 4.98 22.73 -19.58
N ALA A 84 3.99 22.64 -20.46
CA ALA A 84 4.12 21.96 -21.75
C ALA A 84 4.96 22.75 -22.76
N HIS A 85 4.89 24.08 -22.74
CA HIS A 85 5.70 24.92 -23.64
C HIS A 85 7.19 24.95 -23.28
N TYR A 86 7.58 24.40 -22.12
CA TYR A 86 8.96 24.31 -21.68
C TYR A 86 9.25 22.94 -21.06
N PRO A 87 9.29 21.85 -21.86
CA PRO A 87 9.51 20.50 -21.34
C PRO A 87 10.94 20.31 -20.84
N PHE A 88 11.17 19.31 -19.99
CA PHE A 88 12.52 18.87 -19.61
C PHE A 88 13.06 17.85 -20.63
N GLU A 89 14.38 17.75 -20.78
CA GLU A 89 14.98 16.68 -21.59
C GLU A 89 14.87 15.33 -20.86
N GLU A 90 14.65 14.23 -21.59
CA GLU A 90 14.49 12.87 -21.00
C GLU A 90 15.70 12.42 -20.18
N THR A 91 16.90 12.92 -20.48
CA THR A 91 18.14 12.60 -19.76
C THR A 91 18.38 13.46 -18.52
N THR A 92 17.46 14.38 -18.22
CA THR A 92 17.61 15.32 -17.10
C THR A 92 17.44 14.58 -15.78
N GLU A 93 18.35 14.83 -14.84
CA GLU A 93 18.20 14.43 -13.45
C GLU A 93 17.55 15.57 -12.67
N ILE A 94 16.55 15.30 -11.84
CA ILE A 94 15.91 16.31 -10.99
C ILE A 94 16.52 16.25 -9.60
N ARG A 95 17.00 17.39 -9.11
CA ARG A 95 17.69 17.55 -7.82
C ARG A 95 16.77 18.14 -6.76
N PHE A 96 16.93 17.68 -5.53
CA PHE A 96 16.26 18.20 -4.34
C PHE A 96 17.27 18.34 -3.19
N LEU A 97 17.07 19.34 -2.33
CA LEU A 97 17.85 19.51 -1.11
C LEU A 97 17.09 18.91 0.08
N GLY A 98 17.66 17.91 0.75
CA GLY A 98 17.06 17.29 1.93
C GLY A 98 17.10 18.18 3.18
N GLU A 99 16.37 17.77 4.22
CA GLU A 99 16.38 18.43 5.53
C GLU A 99 17.76 18.42 6.18
N ASP A 100 18.51 17.38 5.91
CA ASP A 100 19.90 17.16 6.27
C ASP A 100 20.90 18.03 5.50
N GLY A 101 20.44 18.81 4.52
CA GLY A 101 21.28 19.61 3.64
C GLY A 101 21.99 18.79 2.56
N VAL A 102 21.62 17.52 2.37
CA VAL A 102 22.20 16.66 1.34
C VAL A 102 21.38 16.76 0.06
N GLU A 103 22.05 17.06 -1.04
CA GLU A 103 21.46 17.02 -2.38
C GLU A 103 21.23 15.59 -2.84
N ARG A 104 20.06 15.33 -3.42
CA ARG A 104 19.67 14.04 -4.00
C ARG A 104 19.15 14.27 -5.41
N GLY A 105 19.52 13.39 -6.33
CA GLY A 105 18.99 13.45 -7.68
C GLY A 105 18.26 12.19 -8.10
N TYR A 106 17.29 12.39 -8.98
CA TYR A 106 16.38 11.37 -9.45
C TYR A 106 16.28 11.49 -10.97
N ALA A 107 16.50 10.38 -11.68
CA ALA A 107 16.35 10.34 -13.12
C ALA A 107 14.88 10.57 -13.51
N LEU A 108 14.66 11.30 -14.60
CA LEU A 108 13.35 11.41 -15.21
C LEU A 108 13.00 10.11 -15.96
N SER A 109 11.80 9.58 -15.73
CA SER A 109 11.26 8.43 -16.48
C SER A 109 10.32 8.84 -17.61
N GLY A 110 9.71 10.02 -17.53
CA GLY A 110 8.79 10.51 -18.55
C GLY A 110 8.11 11.82 -18.16
N GLN A 111 7.42 12.41 -19.13
CA GLN A 111 6.59 13.60 -18.97
C GLN A 111 5.34 13.45 -19.83
N GLU A 112 4.19 13.86 -19.31
CA GLU A 112 2.92 13.81 -20.03
C GLU A 112 2.20 15.15 -19.98
N VAL A 113 1.79 15.65 -21.14
CA VAL A 113 1.00 16.89 -21.26
C VAL A 113 -0.43 16.58 -20.82
N LEU A 114 -0.99 17.44 -19.98
CA LEU A 114 -2.38 17.30 -19.55
C LEU A 114 -3.33 17.72 -20.67
N PHE A 115 -4.43 16.97 -20.84
CA PHE A 115 -5.48 17.26 -21.81
C PHE A 115 -6.80 17.55 -21.10
N ARG A 116 -7.49 18.60 -21.53
CA ARG A 116 -8.86 18.93 -21.11
C ARG A 116 -9.77 18.92 -22.32
N ASP A 117 -10.86 18.17 -22.24
CA ASP A 117 -11.82 17.99 -23.34
C ASP A 117 -11.16 17.58 -24.68
N GLY A 118 -10.09 16.77 -24.58
CA GLY A 118 -9.31 16.30 -25.73
C GLY A 118 -8.33 17.32 -26.33
N VAL A 119 -8.12 18.47 -25.69
CA VAL A 119 -7.17 19.50 -26.13
C VAL A 119 -6.04 19.65 -25.11
N ALA A 120 -4.81 19.73 -25.60
CA ALA A 120 -3.63 19.91 -24.76
C ALA A 120 -3.71 21.25 -23.99
N THR A 121 -3.31 21.21 -22.73
CA THR A 121 -3.11 22.37 -21.85
C THR A 121 -1.63 22.74 -21.83
N ASP A 122 -1.29 23.82 -21.13
CA ASP A 122 0.10 24.19 -20.88
C ASP A 122 0.67 23.52 -19.62
N LEU A 123 -0.03 22.55 -19.04
CA LEU A 123 0.46 21.80 -17.87
C LEU A 123 1.10 20.48 -18.30
N THR A 124 2.10 20.04 -17.55
CA THR A 124 2.76 18.74 -17.74
C THR A 124 2.98 18.07 -16.40
N LEU A 125 2.74 16.76 -16.34
CA LEU A 125 3.12 15.90 -15.23
C LEU A 125 4.45 15.23 -15.56
N GLY A 126 5.49 15.50 -14.77
CA GLY A 126 6.76 14.78 -14.85
C GLY A 126 6.80 13.62 -13.88
N THR A 127 7.39 12.51 -14.30
CA THR A 127 7.50 11.27 -13.51
C THR A 127 8.97 10.90 -13.31
N LEU A 128 9.39 10.80 -12.05
CA LEU A 128 10.70 10.30 -11.63
C LEU A 128 10.77 8.78 -11.78
N ALA A 129 11.96 8.24 -12.07
CA ALA A 129 12.18 6.81 -12.26
C ALA A 129 12.05 5.99 -10.97
N GLU A 130 12.25 6.62 -9.82
CA GLU A 130 12.16 5.99 -8.50
C GLU A 130 11.45 6.93 -7.52
N PRO A 131 10.72 6.38 -6.53
CA PRO A 131 10.09 7.19 -5.49
C PRO A 131 11.16 7.85 -4.62
N MET A 132 10.89 9.09 -4.24
CA MET A 132 11.73 9.79 -3.29
C MET A 132 11.68 9.18 -1.90
N ASP A 133 12.82 9.26 -1.21
CA ASP A 133 12.93 8.92 0.20
C ASP A 133 12.41 10.07 1.09
N PHE A 134 11.24 9.90 1.70
CA PHE A 134 10.68 10.88 2.63
C PHE A 134 11.45 11.03 3.94
N ALA A 135 12.30 10.06 4.33
CA ALA A 135 13.16 10.20 5.49
C ALA A 135 14.23 11.29 5.28
N ALA A 136 14.50 11.65 4.02
CA ALA A 136 15.34 12.79 3.65
C ALA A 136 14.69 14.16 3.93
N GLY A 137 13.41 14.20 4.26
CA GLY A 137 12.66 15.44 4.52
C GLY A 137 12.26 16.21 3.26
N VAL A 138 12.40 15.61 2.06
CA VAL A 138 11.77 16.10 0.84
C VAL A 138 10.37 15.49 0.76
N ARG A 139 9.34 16.33 0.73
CA ARG A 139 7.92 15.98 0.79
C ARG A 139 7.14 16.69 -0.33
N PRO A 140 6.24 15.98 -1.03
CA PRO A 140 5.38 16.60 -2.03
C PRO A 140 4.41 17.59 -1.39
N TYR A 141 4.08 18.63 -2.13
CA TYR A 141 3.07 19.60 -1.71
C TYR A 141 1.67 19.03 -1.94
N ALA A 142 0.79 19.29 -0.97
CA ALA A 142 -0.65 19.17 -1.22
C ALA A 142 -1.10 20.30 -2.17
N VAL A 143 -2.18 20.05 -2.90
CA VAL A 143 -2.90 21.08 -3.66
C VAL A 143 -4.06 21.61 -2.78
N PRO A 144 -4.23 22.93 -2.66
CA PRO A 144 -5.37 23.49 -1.95
C PRO A 144 -6.68 23.09 -2.65
N ASN A 145 -7.69 22.71 -1.87
CA ASN A 145 -9.02 22.37 -2.35
C ASN A 145 -10.05 23.23 -1.59
N LEU A 146 -10.01 24.54 -1.82
CA LEU A 146 -10.92 25.49 -1.19
C LEU A 146 -12.33 25.35 -1.78
N ALA A 147 -13.34 25.74 -1.01
CA ALA A 147 -14.75 25.55 -1.38
C ALA A 147 -15.13 26.31 -2.65
N GLU A 148 -14.68 27.57 -2.78
CA GLU A 148 -15.01 28.42 -3.92
C GLU A 148 -13.72 28.96 -4.58
N ARG A 149 -13.78 29.24 -5.89
CA ARG A 149 -12.64 29.75 -6.66
C ARG A 149 -12.23 31.16 -6.18
N GLU A 150 -13.18 31.96 -5.70
CA GLU A 150 -12.95 33.26 -5.10
C GLU A 150 -12.15 33.20 -3.80
N ASP A 151 -12.16 32.06 -3.10
CA ASP A 151 -11.42 31.90 -1.84
C ASP A 151 -9.90 31.96 -2.06
N TYR A 152 -9.41 31.79 -3.29
CA TYR A 152 -7.99 31.88 -3.64
C TYR A 152 -7.52 33.33 -3.85
N LEU A 153 -8.45 34.26 -4.07
CA LEU A 153 -8.13 35.66 -4.36
C LEU A 153 -7.71 36.41 -3.11
N ASP A 154 -6.85 37.42 -3.29
CA ASP A 154 -6.31 38.28 -2.22
C ASP A 154 -5.54 37.54 -1.10
N ARG A 155 -5.35 36.22 -1.21
CA ARG A 155 -4.47 35.43 -0.37
C ARG A 155 -3.02 35.70 -0.73
N THR A 156 -2.16 35.70 0.29
CA THR A 156 -0.72 35.81 0.08
C THR A 156 -0.21 34.51 -0.51
N VAL A 157 0.48 34.62 -1.63
CA VAL A 157 1.17 33.51 -2.28
C VAL A 157 2.65 33.79 -2.34
N MET A 158 3.44 32.72 -2.30
CA MET A 158 4.88 32.73 -2.45
C MET A 158 5.22 32.24 -3.85
N VAL A 159 5.79 33.13 -4.64
CA VAL A 159 6.17 32.90 -6.03
C VAL A 159 7.63 32.51 -6.05
N VAL A 160 7.93 31.28 -6.45
CA VAL A 160 9.30 30.75 -6.50
C VAL A 160 9.75 30.80 -7.94
N GLY A 161 10.73 31.64 -8.24
CA GLY A 161 11.30 31.74 -9.58
C GLY A 161 12.63 31.04 -9.71
N LYS A 162 13.24 31.25 -10.87
CA LYS A 162 14.49 30.58 -11.22
C LYS A 162 15.67 31.06 -10.36
N ALA A 163 16.71 30.24 -10.31
CA ALA A 163 17.99 30.47 -9.62
C ALA A 163 17.83 30.79 -8.11
N GLY A 164 16.80 30.22 -7.48
CA GLY A 164 16.58 30.29 -6.04
C GLY A 164 15.88 31.57 -5.60
N TRP A 165 15.38 32.38 -6.53
CA TRP A 165 14.64 33.59 -6.18
C TRP A 165 13.21 33.26 -5.76
N ALA A 166 12.71 33.99 -4.78
CA ALA A 166 11.31 33.91 -4.37
C ALA A 166 10.85 35.24 -3.77
N GLY A 167 9.55 35.50 -3.87
CA GLY A 167 8.92 36.65 -3.24
C GLY A 167 7.46 36.36 -2.93
N GLN A 168 6.76 37.35 -2.36
CA GLN A 168 5.35 37.22 -2.01
C GLN A 168 4.50 38.22 -2.78
N THR A 169 3.32 37.79 -3.20
CA THR A 169 2.31 38.63 -3.86
C THR A 169 0.91 38.11 -3.52
N ARG A 170 -0.13 38.59 -4.22
CA ARG A 170 -1.51 38.15 -4.07
C ARG A 170 -2.17 37.94 -5.42
N TYR A 171 -2.95 36.87 -5.54
CA TYR A 171 -3.77 36.66 -6.72
C TYR A 171 -4.90 37.69 -6.81
N ARG A 172 -5.19 38.12 -8.05
CA ARG A 172 -6.12 39.19 -8.39
C ARG A 172 -7.35 38.70 -9.14
N GLY A 173 -7.20 37.64 -9.92
CA GLY A 173 -8.31 37.09 -10.67
C GLY A 173 -7.95 35.83 -11.44
N PHE A 174 -8.89 35.42 -12.26
CA PHE A 174 -8.77 34.26 -13.13
C PHE A 174 -9.06 34.66 -14.57
N GLU A 175 -8.38 34.01 -15.51
CA GLU A 175 -8.49 34.34 -16.92
C GLU A 175 -8.15 33.13 -17.81
N LYS A 176 -8.69 33.13 -19.03
CA LYS A 176 -8.25 32.25 -20.12
C LYS A 176 -7.56 33.08 -21.18
N LEU A 177 -6.42 32.61 -21.65
CA LEU A 177 -5.66 33.27 -22.71
C LEU A 177 -6.22 32.93 -24.09
N VAL A 178 -7.37 33.52 -24.44
CA VAL A 178 -8.10 33.23 -25.69
C VAL A 178 -7.25 33.53 -26.93
N GLY A 179 -7.20 32.57 -27.86
CA GLY A 179 -6.55 32.74 -29.17
C GLY A 179 -5.04 32.51 -29.18
N LYS A 180 -4.46 32.00 -28.08
CA LYS A 180 -3.08 31.51 -28.01
C LYS A 180 -3.11 29.98 -27.95
N PRO A 181 -2.92 29.25 -29.07
CA PRO A 181 -3.02 27.78 -29.08
C PRO A 181 -2.13 27.14 -28.02
N GLY A 182 -2.71 26.24 -27.22
CA GLY A 182 -2.04 25.56 -26.10
C GLY A 182 -2.15 26.32 -24.76
N PHE A 183 -2.39 27.63 -24.80
CA PHE A 183 -2.69 28.44 -23.62
C PHE A 183 -4.20 28.69 -23.48
N ASP A 184 -4.96 28.68 -24.57
CA ASP A 184 -6.40 28.99 -24.62
C ASP A 184 -7.31 27.96 -23.93
N THR A 185 -6.77 26.79 -23.59
CA THR A 185 -7.43 25.69 -22.87
C THR A 185 -7.00 25.57 -21.41
N THR A 186 -6.04 26.39 -20.99
CA THR A 186 -5.53 26.39 -19.62
C THR A 186 -6.27 27.44 -18.79
N GLU A 187 -6.75 27.03 -17.62
CA GLU A 187 -7.31 27.90 -16.61
C GLU A 187 -6.16 28.59 -15.87
N TYR A 188 -6.12 29.92 -15.92
CA TYR A 188 -5.09 30.68 -15.22
C TYR A 188 -5.67 31.40 -14.01
N VAL A 189 -4.83 31.50 -12.99
CA VAL A 189 -4.92 32.49 -11.93
C VAL A 189 -3.79 33.49 -12.14
N TYR A 190 -4.01 34.78 -11.86
CA TYR A 190 -3.02 35.80 -12.12
C TYR A 190 -2.80 36.77 -10.97
N PHE A 191 -1.65 37.44 -11.00
CA PHE A 191 -1.34 38.62 -10.21
C PHE A 191 -0.70 39.68 -11.10
N ASP A 192 -0.82 40.94 -10.68
CA ASP A 192 -0.39 42.08 -11.46
C ASP A 192 0.85 42.75 -10.85
N PHE A 193 1.69 43.29 -11.70
CA PHE A 193 2.88 44.07 -11.38
C PHE A 193 2.72 45.49 -11.96
N PRO A 194 2.48 46.51 -11.11
CA PRO A 194 2.28 47.88 -11.56
C PRO A 194 3.60 48.57 -11.86
N TYR A 195 3.91 48.91 -13.12
CA TYR A 195 5.18 49.56 -13.46
C TYR A 195 5.36 50.90 -12.73
N GLU A 196 4.34 51.75 -12.75
CA GLU A 196 4.33 52.99 -11.97
C GLU A 196 3.56 52.81 -10.65
N GLY A 197 4.07 53.37 -9.56
CA GLY A 197 3.38 53.35 -8.28
C GLY A 197 3.43 52.05 -7.47
N GLY A 198 4.02 50.97 -8.01
CA GLY A 198 4.26 49.74 -7.26
C GLY A 198 5.16 49.89 -6.04
N ALA A 199 4.95 49.01 -5.06
CA ALA A 199 5.63 48.96 -3.79
C ALA A 199 6.91 48.12 -3.84
N ALA A 200 7.83 48.38 -2.92
CA ALA A 200 9.01 47.52 -2.75
C ALA A 200 8.58 46.08 -2.44
N GLY A 201 9.15 45.11 -3.16
CA GLY A 201 8.78 43.70 -3.10
C GLY A 201 7.72 43.26 -4.11
N ASP A 202 7.05 44.18 -4.82
CA ASP A 202 6.22 43.81 -5.96
C ASP A 202 7.06 43.00 -6.95
N LEU A 203 6.46 41.95 -7.53
CA LEU A 203 7.18 41.01 -8.39
C LEU A 203 6.40 40.62 -9.64
N ARG A 204 7.11 40.19 -10.68
CA ARG A 204 6.55 39.53 -11.87
C ARG A 204 7.47 38.42 -12.37
N PHE A 205 6.92 37.56 -13.22
CA PHE A 205 7.73 36.57 -13.93
C PHE A 205 8.70 37.24 -14.92
N GLU A 206 9.81 36.56 -15.14
CA GLU A 206 10.75 36.83 -16.20
C GLU A 206 10.90 35.60 -17.11
N GLY A 207 11.47 35.80 -18.30
CA GLY A 207 11.70 34.68 -19.22
C GLY A 207 12.56 33.58 -18.58
N GLY A 208 12.06 32.34 -18.58
CA GLY A 208 12.72 31.19 -17.96
C GLY A 208 12.24 30.82 -16.56
N ASP A 209 11.27 31.56 -15.99
CA ASP A 209 10.58 31.16 -14.77
C ASP A 209 9.50 30.09 -15.01
N SER A 210 9.13 29.82 -16.26
CA SER A 210 8.08 28.87 -16.65
C SER A 210 8.27 27.47 -16.01
N GLY A 211 7.19 26.93 -15.44
CA GLY A 211 7.17 25.67 -14.70
C GLY A 211 7.50 25.78 -13.21
N SER A 212 8.02 26.94 -12.77
CA SER A 212 8.32 27.14 -11.35
C SER A 212 7.04 27.29 -10.52
N PRO A 213 7.08 26.96 -9.22
CA PRO A 213 5.85 26.85 -8.42
C PRO A 213 5.44 28.16 -7.75
N THR A 214 4.12 28.36 -7.68
CA THR A 214 3.50 29.29 -6.74
C THR A 214 2.86 28.52 -5.60
N LEU A 215 3.21 28.88 -4.36
CA LEU A 215 2.76 28.24 -3.14
C LEU A 215 1.78 29.16 -2.37
N MET A 216 0.76 28.60 -1.75
CA MET A 216 -0.21 29.31 -0.92
C MET A 216 -0.24 28.72 0.49
N GLU A 217 -0.20 29.58 1.51
CA GLU A 217 -0.39 29.13 2.89
C GLU A 217 -1.87 28.91 3.20
N VAL A 218 -2.20 27.71 3.65
CA VAL A 218 -3.55 27.29 4.04
C VAL A 218 -3.47 26.61 5.40
N GLU A 219 -4.00 27.30 6.43
CA GLU A 219 -3.99 26.83 7.83
C GLU A 219 -2.60 26.39 8.34
N GLY A 220 -1.55 27.15 7.97
CA GLY A 220 -0.17 26.90 8.39
C GLY A 220 0.58 25.84 7.58
N GLU A 221 -0.04 25.25 6.55
CA GLU A 221 0.63 24.37 5.58
C GLU A 221 0.73 25.08 4.23
N TRP A 222 1.90 25.00 3.59
CA TRP A 222 2.10 25.55 2.26
C TRP A 222 1.69 24.51 1.22
N CYS A 223 0.84 24.94 0.30
CA CYS A 223 0.24 24.09 -0.71
C CYS A 223 0.60 24.63 -2.10
N LEU A 224 0.78 23.75 -3.08
CA LEU A 224 1.04 24.12 -4.47
C LEU A 224 -0.27 24.53 -5.14
N VAL A 225 -0.41 25.80 -5.53
CA VAL A 225 -1.64 26.33 -6.14
C VAL A 225 -1.51 26.48 -7.65
N GLY A 226 -0.30 26.70 -8.16
CA GLY A 226 -0.09 26.94 -9.58
C GLY A 226 1.36 26.80 -10.00
N VAL A 227 1.57 26.76 -11.31
CA VAL A 227 2.90 26.80 -11.94
C VAL A 227 2.97 27.90 -12.98
N HIS A 228 4.11 28.59 -13.03
CA HIS A 228 4.30 29.76 -13.88
C HIS A 228 4.18 29.39 -15.35
N SER A 229 3.35 30.11 -16.10
CA SER A 229 3.12 29.81 -17.53
C SER A 229 3.42 31.00 -18.43
N ALA A 230 2.77 32.15 -18.20
CA ALA A 230 2.80 33.26 -19.14
C ALA A 230 2.92 34.63 -18.46
N LEU A 231 3.31 35.62 -19.26
CA LEU A 231 3.41 37.03 -18.91
C LEU A 231 2.75 37.87 -20.01
N GLU A 232 2.01 38.91 -19.64
CA GLU A 232 1.38 39.83 -20.60
C GLU A 232 1.40 41.27 -20.08
N GLU A 233 1.68 42.23 -20.94
CA GLU A 233 1.41 43.63 -20.63
C GLU A 233 -0.08 43.91 -20.81
N VAL A 234 -0.70 44.56 -19.82
CA VAL A 234 -2.13 44.89 -19.85
C VAL A 234 -2.28 46.39 -20.05
N PRO A 235 -2.30 46.88 -21.31
CA PRO A 235 -2.33 48.31 -21.62
C PRO A 235 -3.66 48.98 -21.23
N GLU A 236 -4.72 48.20 -20.97
CA GLU A 236 -6.02 48.70 -20.52
C GLU A 236 -6.03 49.15 -19.05
N ILE A 237 -5.02 48.79 -18.26
CA ILE A 237 -4.84 49.26 -16.88
C ILE A 237 -3.94 50.51 -16.91
N ASP A 238 -4.33 51.54 -16.16
CA ASP A 238 -3.58 52.82 -16.04
C ASP A 238 -3.15 53.03 -14.57
N PRO A 239 -1.84 53.05 -14.25
CA PRO A 239 -0.71 52.88 -15.19
C PRO A 239 -0.64 51.45 -15.75
N VAL A 240 0.02 51.30 -16.90
CA VAL A 240 0.22 49.98 -17.54
C VAL A 240 0.82 49.01 -16.53
N GLU A 241 0.22 47.83 -16.42
CA GLU A 241 0.70 46.75 -15.55
C GLU A 241 1.18 45.57 -16.39
N THR A 242 2.03 44.73 -15.79
CA THR A 242 2.31 43.40 -16.33
C THR A 242 1.59 42.35 -15.50
N ARG A 243 0.89 41.44 -16.17
CA ARG A 243 0.19 40.33 -15.57
C ARG A 243 0.99 39.04 -15.70
N SER A 244 1.12 38.33 -14.58
CA SER A 244 1.80 37.03 -14.48
C SER A 244 0.74 35.94 -14.27
N TYR A 245 0.76 34.89 -15.11
CA TYR A 245 -0.27 33.84 -15.13
C TYR A 245 0.28 32.48 -14.69
N ASP A 246 -0.33 31.91 -13.65
CA ASP A 246 -0.10 30.54 -13.21
C ASP A 246 -1.17 29.61 -13.76
N GLY A 247 -0.77 28.46 -14.30
CA GLY A 247 -1.69 27.37 -14.57
C GLY A 247 -2.30 26.90 -13.24
N PHE A 248 -3.62 27.06 -13.09
CA PHE A 248 -4.30 26.92 -11.81
C PHE A 248 -4.62 25.44 -11.52
N LEU A 249 -3.78 24.80 -10.72
CA LEU A 249 -3.80 23.34 -10.52
C LEU A 249 -5.07 22.77 -9.88
N PRO A 250 -5.76 23.46 -8.94
CA PRO A 250 -7.00 22.92 -8.38
C PRO A 250 -8.04 22.58 -9.44
N ASP A 251 -8.09 23.32 -10.55
CA ASP A 251 -9.02 23.02 -11.64
C ASP A 251 -8.68 21.71 -12.36
N TYR A 252 -7.44 21.20 -12.29
CA TYR A 252 -6.93 20.03 -13.03
C TYR A 252 -6.76 18.77 -12.16
N ALA A 253 -7.39 18.76 -10.98
CA ALA A 253 -7.14 17.70 -10.02
C ALA A 253 -7.52 16.31 -10.54
N ASP A 254 -8.63 16.20 -11.26
CA ASP A 254 -9.12 14.93 -11.81
C ASP A 254 -8.26 14.42 -12.96
N GLU A 255 -7.81 15.31 -13.86
CA GLU A 255 -6.90 14.93 -14.94
C GLU A 255 -5.54 14.48 -14.40
N LEU A 256 -5.03 15.14 -13.35
CA LEU A 256 -3.79 14.75 -12.69
C LEU A 256 -3.95 13.41 -11.97
N ASP A 257 -5.04 13.20 -11.24
CA ASP A 257 -5.37 11.93 -10.59
C ASP A 257 -5.37 10.78 -11.61
N ALA A 258 -6.02 10.98 -12.77
CA ALA A 258 -6.07 9.98 -13.83
C ALA A 258 -4.68 9.59 -14.38
N LEU A 259 -3.76 10.54 -14.50
CA LEU A 259 -2.39 10.30 -14.95
C LEU A 259 -1.54 9.61 -13.87
N MET A 260 -1.84 9.86 -12.60
CA MET A 260 -1.08 9.34 -11.46
C MET A 260 -1.56 7.95 -10.98
N GLU A 261 -2.85 7.61 -11.19
CA GLU A 261 -3.49 6.35 -10.77
C GLU A 261 -2.73 5.09 -11.19
N PRO A 262 -2.15 4.96 -12.40
CA PRO A 262 -1.39 3.77 -12.79
C PRO A 262 -0.18 3.46 -11.90
N LEU A 263 0.37 4.48 -11.24
CA LEU A 263 1.48 4.35 -10.28
C LEU A 263 1.02 4.34 -8.82
N GLY A 264 -0.31 4.26 -8.60
CA GLY A 264 -0.92 4.12 -7.28
C GLY A 264 -0.94 5.43 -6.49
N TYR A 265 -0.98 6.58 -7.16
CA TYR A 265 -1.02 7.91 -6.54
C TYR A 265 -2.16 8.74 -7.09
N HIS A 266 -2.69 9.64 -6.27
CA HIS A 266 -3.51 10.79 -6.66
C HIS A 266 -2.88 12.06 -6.08
N LEU A 267 -3.29 13.23 -6.54
CA LEU A 267 -2.94 14.49 -5.88
C LEU A 267 -3.42 14.49 -4.44
N ARG A 268 -2.50 14.80 -3.53
CA ARG A 268 -2.86 15.06 -2.15
C ARG A 268 -3.58 16.40 -2.06
N ARG A 269 -4.80 16.39 -1.54
CA ARG A 269 -5.61 17.61 -1.33
C ARG A 269 -5.43 18.09 0.11
N ARG A 270 -5.30 19.40 0.33
CA ARG A 270 -5.21 19.96 1.69
C ARG A 270 -6.51 19.78 2.48
N PHE A 271 -7.63 19.89 1.77
CA PHE A 271 -8.98 19.61 2.25
C PHE A 271 -9.58 18.50 1.38
N PRO A 272 -9.23 17.23 1.65
CA PRO A 272 -9.84 16.12 0.93
C PRO A 272 -11.34 16.06 1.24
N GLU A 273 -12.11 15.44 0.35
CA GLU A 273 -13.52 15.19 0.58
C GLU A 273 -13.72 14.30 1.82
N GLU A 274 -14.83 14.52 2.55
CA GLU A 274 -15.14 13.69 3.70
C GLU A 274 -15.45 12.25 3.25
N THR A 275 -14.71 11.29 3.80
CA THR A 275 -14.89 9.87 3.52
C THR A 275 -14.48 8.99 4.70
N GLU A 276 -14.80 7.71 4.61
CA GLU A 276 -14.46 6.67 5.58
C GLU A 276 -14.01 5.41 4.82
N LEU A 277 -13.20 4.57 5.44
CA LEU A 277 -12.78 3.29 4.88
C LEU A 277 -13.44 2.13 5.63
N GLY A 278 -13.92 1.14 4.89
CA GLY A 278 -14.29 -0.16 5.42
C GLY A 278 -13.37 -1.23 4.84
N VAL A 279 -12.99 -2.23 5.63
CA VAL A 279 -12.25 -3.39 5.12
C VAL A 279 -12.95 -4.68 5.52
N VAL A 280 -13.19 -5.54 4.53
CA VAL A 280 -13.80 -6.86 4.73
C VAL A 280 -12.88 -7.92 4.14
N ALA A 281 -12.64 -9.00 4.88
CA ALA A 281 -11.93 -10.16 4.36
C ALA A 281 -12.86 -11.36 4.25
N GLN A 282 -12.78 -12.05 3.12
CA GLN A 282 -13.50 -13.27 2.82
C GLN A 282 -12.50 -14.41 2.67
N ALA A 283 -12.50 -15.31 3.66
CA ALA A 283 -11.74 -16.55 3.61
C ALA A 283 -12.46 -17.62 2.77
N PRO A 284 -11.72 -18.57 2.20
CA PRO A 284 -12.31 -19.77 1.64
C PRO A 284 -12.97 -20.61 2.73
N VAL A 285 -13.84 -21.55 2.34
CA VAL A 285 -14.45 -22.52 3.28
C VAL A 285 -13.32 -23.27 4.01
N VAL A 286 -13.36 -23.24 5.35
CA VAL A 286 -12.36 -23.74 6.33
C VAL A 286 -11.04 -24.22 5.72
N PRO A 287 -10.02 -23.35 5.64
CA PRO A 287 -8.75 -23.67 4.99
C PRO A 287 -7.98 -24.81 5.68
N THR A 288 -7.29 -25.65 4.91
CA THR A 288 -6.48 -26.77 5.41
C THR A 288 -5.02 -26.37 5.62
N VAL A 289 -4.42 -26.73 6.76
CA VAL A 289 -2.99 -26.54 7.05
C VAL A 289 -2.11 -27.18 5.97
N GLY A 290 -1.07 -26.47 5.54
CA GLY A 290 -0.10 -26.97 4.56
C GLY A 290 -0.60 -27.01 3.12
N GLU A 291 -1.84 -26.58 2.84
CA GLU A 291 -2.37 -26.45 1.49
C GLU A 291 -2.30 -25.00 1.00
N ALA A 292 -2.31 -24.82 -0.32
CA ALA A 292 -2.42 -23.51 -0.93
C ALA A 292 -3.79 -22.90 -0.64
N SER A 293 -3.81 -21.60 -0.39
CA SER A 293 -5.05 -20.89 -0.05
C SER A 293 -5.02 -19.44 -0.51
N THR A 294 -6.19 -18.81 -0.54
CA THR A 294 -6.34 -17.41 -0.92
C THR A 294 -7.47 -16.77 -0.15
N VAL A 295 -7.20 -15.62 0.48
CA VAL A 295 -8.17 -14.76 1.13
C VAL A 295 -8.35 -13.53 0.24
N THR A 296 -9.60 -13.19 -0.06
CA THR A 296 -9.91 -11.92 -0.73
C THR A 296 -10.18 -10.87 0.32
N VAL A 297 -9.44 -9.76 0.26
CA VAL A 297 -9.67 -8.58 1.10
C VAL A 297 -10.23 -7.48 0.21
N GLU A 298 -11.28 -6.81 0.67
CA GLU A 298 -11.95 -5.73 -0.03
C GLU A 298 -11.91 -4.46 0.82
N VAL A 299 -11.25 -3.42 0.31
CA VAL A 299 -11.28 -2.07 0.88
C VAL A 299 -12.39 -1.28 0.20
N GLN A 300 -13.23 -0.61 0.97
CA GLN A 300 -14.40 0.12 0.51
C GLN A 300 -14.32 1.58 0.93
N GLY A 301 -14.63 2.51 0.02
CA GLY A 301 -14.90 3.90 0.37
C GLY A 301 -16.34 4.04 0.84
N MET A 302 -16.56 4.21 2.14
CA MET A 302 -17.89 4.17 2.78
C MET A 302 -18.58 5.54 2.84
N GLY A 303 -17.82 6.62 2.62
CA GLY A 303 -18.33 7.98 2.75
C GLY A 303 -18.87 8.60 1.44
N PRO A 304 -19.34 9.85 1.52
CA PRO A 304 -19.92 10.57 0.38
C PRO A 304 -18.87 11.01 -0.65
N GLY A 305 -17.60 11.20 -0.22
CA GLY A 305 -16.49 11.57 -1.07
C GLY A 305 -15.59 10.41 -1.48
N ALA A 306 -14.74 10.65 -2.48
CA ALA A 306 -13.72 9.69 -2.90
C ALA A 306 -12.59 9.58 -1.86
N ALA A 307 -12.05 8.37 -1.69
CA ALA A 307 -10.87 8.13 -0.87
C ALA A 307 -9.62 8.14 -1.75
N HIS A 308 -8.82 9.21 -1.65
CA HIS A 308 -7.57 9.36 -2.41
C HIS A 308 -6.37 8.83 -1.63
N ASN A 309 -5.32 8.44 -2.35
CA ASN A 309 -4.07 7.88 -1.85
C ASN A 309 -4.28 6.78 -0.81
N VAL A 310 -5.11 5.78 -1.16
CA VAL A 310 -5.43 4.67 -0.25
C VAL A 310 -4.19 3.80 -0.07
N THR A 311 -3.80 3.59 1.18
CA THR A 311 -2.70 2.71 1.56
C THR A 311 -3.18 1.62 2.50
N VAL A 312 -2.59 0.43 2.37
CA VAL A 312 -2.81 -0.69 3.27
C VAL A 312 -1.50 -1.29 3.76
N LYS A 313 -1.48 -1.74 5.01
CA LYS A 313 -0.46 -2.62 5.55
C LYS A 313 -1.10 -3.96 5.86
N VAL A 314 -0.71 -4.99 5.13
CA VAL A 314 -1.25 -6.34 5.20
C VAL A 314 -0.27 -7.23 5.97
N ALA A 315 -0.73 -7.82 7.07
CA ALA A 315 0.05 -8.68 7.93
C ALA A 315 -0.72 -10.00 8.17
N PHE A 316 -0.25 -11.07 7.56
CA PHE A 316 -0.76 -12.41 7.75
C PHE A 316 0.43 -13.39 7.80
N PRO A 317 0.39 -14.44 8.64
CA PRO A 317 1.47 -15.39 8.76
C PRO A 317 1.62 -16.23 7.48
N GLY A 318 2.86 -16.47 7.05
CA GLY A 318 3.19 -17.34 5.91
C GLY A 318 2.77 -16.84 4.53
N VAL A 319 2.42 -15.55 4.36
CA VAL A 319 1.99 -15.01 3.06
C VAL A 319 3.09 -15.12 2.02
N ALA A 320 2.76 -15.76 0.90
CA ALA A 320 3.63 -15.87 -0.25
C ALA A 320 3.52 -14.63 -1.15
N MET A 321 2.29 -14.15 -1.40
CA MET A 321 2.04 -13.06 -2.35
C MET A 321 0.78 -12.27 -1.98
N VAL A 322 0.80 -10.97 -2.26
CA VAL A 322 -0.38 -10.10 -2.24
C VAL A 322 -0.52 -9.41 -3.60
N SER A 323 -1.72 -9.41 -4.18
CA SER A 323 -1.95 -8.75 -5.48
C SER A 323 -3.41 -8.33 -5.68
N GLY A 324 -3.65 -7.25 -6.40
CA GLY A 324 -4.99 -6.77 -6.73
C GLY A 324 -4.95 -5.77 -7.88
N ALA A 325 -6.03 -5.69 -8.66
CA ALA A 325 -6.11 -4.78 -9.79
C ALA A 325 -6.09 -3.32 -9.32
N GLY A 326 -5.16 -2.52 -9.85
CA GLY A 326 -4.95 -1.11 -9.45
C GLY A 326 -4.28 -0.94 -8.08
N TRP A 327 -3.88 -2.04 -7.43
CA TRP A 327 -3.02 -1.99 -6.24
C TRP A 327 -1.57 -2.25 -6.62
N ILE A 328 -0.66 -1.54 -5.97
CA ILE A 328 0.77 -1.79 -6.05
C ILE A 328 1.23 -2.26 -4.68
N PHE A 329 1.73 -3.49 -4.61
CA PHE A 329 2.19 -4.11 -3.38
C PHE A 329 3.70 -4.27 -3.36
N GLU A 330 4.31 -3.86 -2.26
CA GLU A 330 5.73 -4.01 -1.97
C GLU A 330 5.89 -4.73 -0.64
N LYS A 331 6.74 -5.76 -0.61
CA LYS A 331 7.05 -6.50 0.61
C LYS A 331 8.09 -5.71 1.41
N SER A 332 7.76 -5.31 2.65
CA SER A 332 8.69 -4.54 3.51
C SER A 332 9.50 -5.45 4.42
N GLU A 333 8.86 -6.46 5.01
CA GLU A 333 9.47 -7.38 5.97
C GLU A 333 9.02 -8.82 5.69
N GLU A 334 9.49 -9.77 6.50
CA GLU A 334 8.93 -11.11 6.52
C GLU A 334 7.44 -11.00 6.92
N GLU A 335 6.53 -11.48 6.07
CA GLU A 335 5.07 -11.51 6.30
C GLU A 335 4.31 -10.17 6.26
N VAL A 336 4.98 -9.03 6.03
CA VAL A 336 4.33 -7.71 5.93
C VAL A 336 4.42 -7.15 4.52
N TRP A 337 3.27 -6.76 3.97
CA TRP A 337 3.13 -6.13 2.65
C TRP A 337 2.51 -4.74 2.78
N HIS A 338 3.04 -3.78 2.04
CA HIS A 338 2.46 -2.45 1.90
C HIS A 338 1.82 -2.33 0.53
N GLY A 339 0.53 -2.04 0.49
CA GLY A 339 -0.22 -1.75 -0.72
C GLY A 339 -0.51 -0.27 -0.84
N ARG A 340 -0.47 0.25 -2.07
CA ARG A 340 -0.99 1.59 -2.39
C ARG A 340 -1.90 1.55 -3.61
N ARG A 341 -2.83 2.49 -3.66
CA ARG A 341 -3.76 2.74 -4.76
C ARG A 341 -4.02 4.25 -4.85
N GLY A 342 -4.15 4.79 -6.06
CA GLY A 342 -4.38 6.22 -6.24
C GLY A 342 -5.72 6.66 -5.64
N GLY A 343 -6.82 5.93 -5.85
CA GLY A 343 -8.03 6.15 -5.06
C GLY A 343 -9.16 5.15 -5.23
N LEU A 344 -10.22 5.37 -4.45
CA LEU A 344 -11.53 4.73 -4.56
C LEU A 344 -12.59 5.82 -4.72
N THR A 345 -13.47 5.67 -5.70
CA THR A 345 -14.65 6.55 -5.82
C THR A 345 -15.54 6.41 -4.59
N ALA A 346 -16.44 7.37 -4.34
CA ALA A 346 -17.46 7.25 -3.29
C ALA A 346 -18.28 5.95 -3.48
N GLY A 347 -18.39 5.12 -2.43
CA GLY A 347 -19.01 3.79 -2.51
C GLY A 347 -18.22 2.75 -3.32
N GLY A 348 -17.03 3.09 -3.81
CA GLY A 348 -16.16 2.24 -4.61
C GLY A 348 -15.43 1.19 -3.78
N GLN A 349 -14.93 0.17 -4.46
CA GLN A 349 -14.26 -0.98 -3.83
C GLN A 349 -12.94 -1.30 -4.54
N GLY A 350 -11.94 -1.71 -3.76
CA GLY A 350 -10.63 -2.13 -4.26
C GLY A 350 -10.25 -3.49 -3.71
N PRO A 351 -10.69 -4.60 -4.32
CA PRO A 351 -10.33 -5.93 -3.86
C PRO A 351 -8.87 -6.29 -4.18
N PHE A 352 -8.25 -7.03 -3.28
CA PHE A 352 -6.97 -7.69 -3.48
C PHE A 352 -6.97 -9.08 -2.83
N GLN A 353 -6.05 -9.93 -3.26
CA GLN A 353 -5.89 -11.30 -2.81
C GLN A 353 -4.62 -11.43 -2.00
N VAL A 354 -4.73 -12.11 -0.86
CA VAL A 354 -3.63 -12.58 -0.02
C VAL A 354 -3.50 -14.07 -0.26
N MET A 355 -2.33 -14.54 -0.68
CA MET A 355 -2.12 -15.89 -1.18
C MET A 355 -1.04 -16.64 -0.40
N TRP A 356 -1.30 -17.91 -0.14
CA TRP A 356 -0.38 -18.86 0.48
C TRP A 356 -0.08 -20.00 -0.50
N GLU A 357 1.19 -20.37 -0.62
CA GLU A 357 1.56 -21.64 -1.24
C GLU A 357 1.29 -22.82 -0.30
N ASN A 358 1.54 -22.62 1.00
CA ASN A 358 1.23 -23.57 2.07
C ASN A 358 0.78 -22.76 3.29
N LEU A 359 -0.42 -23.04 3.79
CA LEU A 359 -0.91 -22.41 5.02
C LEU A 359 -0.06 -22.79 6.24
N PRO A 360 0.15 -21.85 7.18
CA PRO A 360 0.96 -22.10 8.37
C PRO A 360 0.31 -23.14 9.29
N SER A 361 1.13 -23.81 10.10
CA SER A 361 0.62 -24.70 11.15
C SER A 361 -0.10 -23.90 12.24
N GLY A 362 -1.23 -24.39 12.70
CA GLY A 362 -1.98 -23.83 13.82
C GLY A 362 -3.46 -24.16 13.73
N GLU A 363 -4.20 -23.82 14.78
CA GLU A 363 -5.66 -24.01 14.82
C GLU A 363 -6.41 -22.87 14.10
N ARG A 364 -5.74 -21.73 13.87
CA ARG A 364 -6.36 -20.52 13.34
C ARG A 364 -5.42 -19.75 12.42
N LEU A 365 -6.00 -19.17 11.37
CA LEU A 365 -5.37 -18.17 10.52
C LEU A 365 -5.78 -16.79 11.04
N GLU A 366 -4.83 -16.12 11.68
CA GLU A 366 -4.97 -14.74 12.13
C GLU A 366 -4.46 -13.79 11.03
N GLY A 367 -5.20 -12.73 10.76
CA GLY A 367 -4.84 -11.75 9.75
C GLY A 367 -5.18 -10.35 10.17
N GLN A 368 -4.36 -9.39 9.76
CA GLN A 368 -4.55 -7.98 10.05
C GLN A 368 -4.31 -7.15 8.79
N VAL A 369 -5.17 -6.15 8.59
CA VAL A 369 -4.96 -5.09 7.61
C VAL A 369 -5.16 -3.76 8.30
N GLU A 370 -4.17 -2.87 8.20
CA GLU A 370 -4.32 -1.46 8.53
C GLU A 370 -4.57 -0.69 7.23
N ALA A 371 -5.56 0.20 7.19
CA ALA A 371 -5.91 0.98 6.00
C ALA A 371 -6.02 2.48 6.33
N SER A 372 -5.55 3.33 5.41
CA SER A 372 -5.67 4.79 5.49
C SER A 372 -5.85 5.42 4.11
N ALA A 373 -6.27 6.68 4.07
CA ALA A 373 -6.40 7.49 2.87
C ALA A 373 -6.18 8.98 3.22
N ASP A 374 -6.17 9.86 2.23
CA ASP A 374 -6.15 11.30 2.48
C ASP A 374 -7.35 11.73 3.33
N GLY A 375 -7.08 12.37 4.48
CA GLY A 375 -8.12 12.78 5.43
C GLY A 375 -8.66 11.67 6.34
N VAL A 376 -8.26 10.40 6.12
CA VAL A 376 -8.69 9.25 6.91
C VAL A 376 -7.49 8.67 7.68
N ALA A 377 -7.57 8.71 9.00
CA ALA A 377 -6.53 8.12 9.86
C ALA A 377 -6.44 6.60 9.64
N ALA A 378 -5.27 6.03 9.92
CA ALA A 378 -5.06 4.59 9.84
C ALA A 378 -5.98 3.85 10.83
N GLU A 379 -6.72 2.88 10.31
CA GLU A 379 -7.60 2.00 11.08
C GLU A 379 -7.22 0.53 10.87
N GLU A 380 -7.27 -0.25 11.93
CA GLU A 380 -6.88 -1.65 11.97
C GLU A 380 -8.11 -2.57 11.90
N PHE A 381 -8.03 -3.58 11.02
CA PHE A 381 -9.04 -4.60 10.81
C PHE A 381 -8.40 -5.97 11.01
N SER A 382 -8.97 -6.79 11.88
CA SER A 382 -8.44 -8.11 12.21
C SER A 382 -9.45 -9.22 11.98
N TRP A 383 -8.96 -10.37 11.54
CA TRP A 383 -9.76 -11.57 11.32
C TRP A 383 -9.08 -12.80 11.86
N SER A 384 -9.89 -13.79 12.17
CA SER A 384 -9.47 -15.01 12.81
C SER A 384 -10.35 -16.15 12.29
N TRP A 385 -9.80 -17.00 11.41
CA TRP A 385 -10.52 -18.13 10.83
C TRP A 385 -10.00 -19.46 11.37
N PRO A 386 -10.86 -20.43 11.68
CA PRO A 386 -10.38 -21.77 12.04
C PRO A 386 -9.63 -22.39 10.85
N LEU A 387 -8.54 -23.07 11.15
CA LEU A 387 -7.83 -23.94 10.22
C LEU A 387 -8.19 -25.39 10.50
N ARG A 388 -8.21 -26.19 9.44
CA ARG A 388 -8.42 -27.63 9.49
C ARG A 388 -7.08 -28.34 9.34
N SER A 389 -6.79 -29.36 10.15
CA SER A 389 -5.62 -30.21 9.89
C SER A 389 -5.81 -31.06 8.63
N GLN A 390 -4.71 -31.58 8.09
CA GLN A 390 -4.77 -32.54 6.98
C GLN A 390 -5.51 -33.82 7.36
N ALA A 391 -5.38 -34.27 8.61
CA ALA A 391 -6.09 -35.44 9.13
C ALA A 391 -7.61 -35.23 9.11
N GLN A 392 -8.06 -34.07 9.59
CA GLN A 392 -9.47 -33.69 9.55
C GLN A 392 -10.00 -33.58 8.11
N ALA A 393 -9.25 -32.95 7.21
CA ALA A 393 -9.64 -32.84 5.80
C ALA A 393 -9.83 -34.23 5.15
N GLN A 394 -8.92 -35.17 5.40
CA GLN A 394 -9.03 -36.53 4.88
C GLN A 394 -10.18 -37.34 5.49
N TYR A 395 -10.62 -37.03 6.70
CA TYR A 395 -11.83 -37.61 7.27
C TYR A 395 -13.08 -37.01 6.62
N ASP A 396 -13.12 -35.68 6.48
CA ASP A 396 -14.26 -34.98 5.87
C ASP A 396 -14.51 -35.47 4.44
N ASP A 397 -13.45 -35.64 3.63
CA ASP A 397 -13.55 -36.17 2.27
C ASP A 397 -14.14 -37.59 2.25
N TRP A 398 -13.73 -38.44 3.19
CA TRP A 398 -14.30 -39.78 3.35
C TRP A 398 -15.76 -39.71 3.80
N ALA A 399 -16.09 -38.85 4.77
CA ALA A 399 -17.44 -38.70 5.28
C ALA A 399 -18.40 -38.18 4.18
N GLU A 400 -17.95 -37.26 3.34
CA GLU A 400 -18.71 -36.76 2.19
C GLU A 400 -18.95 -37.85 1.14
N GLU A 401 -17.94 -38.69 0.83
CA GLU A 401 -18.08 -39.83 -0.09
C GLU A 401 -19.25 -40.74 0.31
N TRP A 402 -19.42 -40.94 1.62
CA TRP A 402 -20.47 -41.78 2.19
C TRP A 402 -21.74 -41.04 2.61
N GLY A 403 -21.76 -39.71 2.53
CA GLY A 403 -22.90 -38.89 2.96
C GLY A 403 -23.18 -38.98 4.47
N VAL A 404 -22.15 -39.21 5.28
CA VAL A 404 -22.25 -39.31 6.74
C VAL A 404 -21.68 -38.06 7.41
N THR A 405 -22.09 -37.78 8.65
CA THR A 405 -21.65 -36.61 9.43
C THR A 405 -21.25 -37.02 10.84
N GLY A 406 -20.32 -36.27 11.46
CA GLY A 406 -19.93 -36.47 12.86
C GLY A 406 -19.10 -37.73 13.12
N PHE A 407 -18.13 -37.66 14.05
CA PHE A 407 -17.24 -38.79 14.36
C PHE A 407 -17.92 -39.91 15.16
N GLU A 408 -18.86 -39.52 16.03
CA GLU A 408 -19.53 -40.41 17.00
C GLU A 408 -20.89 -40.90 16.51
N GLU A 409 -21.32 -40.47 15.32
CA GLU A 409 -22.59 -40.91 14.74
C GLU A 409 -22.47 -42.32 14.19
N ASP A 410 -23.58 -43.05 14.28
CA ASP A 410 -23.78 -44.41 13.78
C ASP A 410 -25.11 -44.38 12.99
N PRO A 411 -25.08 -43.89 11.74
CA PRO A 411 -26.28 -43.62 10.96
C PRO A 411 -26.96 -44.90 10.46
N ASP A 412 -26.23 -46.00 10.31
CA ASP A 412 -26.76 -47.29 9.88
C ASP A 412 -27.13 -48.23 11.04
N HIS A 413 -26.85 -47.80 12.29
CA HIS A 413 -27.21 -48.46 13.54
C HIS A 413 -26.58 -49.85 13.72
N ASP A 414 -25.39 -50.06 13.18
CA ASP A 414 -24.65 -51.31 13.31
C ASP A 414 -23.77 -51.37 14.58
N GLY A 415 -23.71 -50.28 15.34
CA GLY A 415 -22.96 -50.14 16.57
C GLY A 415 -21.54 -49.61 16.40
N TRP A 416 -21.14 -49.22 15.19
CA TRP A 416 -19.86 -48.59 14.90
C TRP A 416 -20.04 -47.11 14.59
N ALA A 417 -19.21 -46.29 15.23
CA ALA A 417 -19.20 -44.87 14.95
C ALA A 417 -18.37 -44.57 13.70
N ASN A 418 -18.76 -43.56 12.92
CA ASN A 418 -18.08 -43.17 11.67
C ASN A 418 -16.56 -43.06 11.79
N LEU A 419 -16.00 -42.56 12.90
CA LEU A 419 -14.53 -42.49 13.09
C LEU A 419 -13.88 -43.88 13.22
N LEU A 420 -14.56 -44.83 13.88
CA LEU A 420 -14.09 -46.21 13.95
C LEU A 420 -14.17 -46.84 12.56
N GLU A 421 -15.25 -46.58 11.83
CA GLU A 421 -15.44 -47.06 10.47
C GLU A 421 -14.40 -46.50 9.51
N TYR A 422 -14.09 -45.21 9.58
CA TYR A 422 -12.98 -44.60 8.85
C TYR A 422 -11.66 -45.27 9.19
N ALA A 423 -11.37 -45.49 10.47
CA ALA A 423 -10.12 -46.07 10.92
C ALA A 423 -9.95 -47.55 10.51
N MET A 424 -11.06 -48.28 10.41
CA MET A 424 -11.12 -49.71 10.07
C MET A 424 -11.46 -49.97 8.61
N GLY A 425 -11.87 -48.91 7.88
CA GLY A 425 -12.29 -48.94 6.50
C GLY A 425 -13.67 -49.56 6.25
N SER A 426 -14.62 -49.58 7.16
CA SER A 426 -15.95 -50.06 6.78
C SER A 426 -16.71 -49.08 5.89
N ASP A 427 -17.77 -49.60 5.27
CA ASP A 427 -18.78 -48.82 4.57
C ASP A 427 -19.85 -48.43 5.62
N PRO A 428 -19.94 -47.15 6.00
CA PRO A 428 -20.84 -46.64 7.04
C PRO A 428 -22.31 -46.58 6.61
N ALA A 429 -22.62 -47.05 5.40
CA ALA A 429 -23.97 -47.19 4.88
C ALA A 429 -24.39 -48.66 4.72
N SER A 430 -23.49 -49.61 4.98
CA SER A 430 -23.74 -51.04 4.74
C SER A 430 -24.65 -51.68 5.79
N GLY A 431 -24.64 -51.18 7.03
CA GLY A 431 -25.27 -51.81 8.19
C GLY A 431 -24.64 -53.15 8.57
N LEU A 432 -23.43 -53.44 8.08
CA LEU A 432 -22.73 -54.71 8.28
C LEU A 432 -21.58 -54.61 9.29
N GLY A 433 -21.24 -53.41 9.76
CA GLY A 433 -20.12 -53.14 10.63
C GLY A 433 -18.77 -53.29 9.93
N VAL A 434 -17.74 -53.36 10.77
CA VAL A 434 -16.37 -53.61 10.31
C VAL A 434 -16.22 -55.04 9.80
N GLU A 435 -16.17 -55.19 8.48
CA GLU A 435 -15.91 -56.45 7.80
C GLU A 435 -14.64 -57.14 8.34
N ASP A 436 -14.69 -58.47 8.40
CA ASP A 436 -13.56 -59.33 8.84
C ASP A 436 -13.08 -59.06 10.27
N THR A 437 -13.97 -58.52 11.11
CA THR A 437 -13.81 -58.49 12.56
C THR A 437 -14.41 -59.76 13.17
N ASP A 438 -13.58 -60.62 13.77
CA ASP A 438 -14.06 -61.83 14.44
C ASP A 438 -13.41 -62.08 15.81
N LEU A 439 -14.23 -62.53 16.74
CA LEU A 439 -13.84 -62.98 18.08
C LEU A 439 -14.12 -64.47 18.21
N LYS A 440 -13.07 -65.29 18.36
CA LYS A 440 -13.17 -66.74 18.49
C LYS A 440 -12.40 -67.26 19.69
N VAL A 441 -12.82 -68.41 20.21
CA VAL A 441 -12.07 -69.14 21.23
C VAL A 441 -11.61 -70.47 20.64
N GLU A 442 -10.29 -70.64 20.48
CA GLU A 442 -9.69 -71.83 19.90
C GLU A 442 -8.40 -72.18 20.65
N ASN A 443 -8.15 -73.46 20.89
CA ASN A 443 -6.92 -73.95 21.53
C ASN A 443 -6.57 -73.24 22.85
N GLU A 444 -7.57 -73.03 23.72
CA GLU A 444 -7.43 -72.32 25.00
C GLU A 444 -6.99 -70.85 24.88
N ARG A 445 -7.27 -70.22 23.73
CA ARG A 445 -6.94 -68.82 23.46
C ARG A 445 -8.14 -68.07 22.88
N VAL A 446 -8.24 -66.80 23.22
CA VAL A 446 -9.17 -65.85 22.59
C VAL A 446 -8.44 -65.20 21.42
N LEU A 447 -8.99 -65.32 20.23
CA LEU A 447 -8.50 -64.72 19.00
C LEU A 447 -9.42 -63.57 18.64
N LEU A 448 -8.89 -62.35 18.64
CA LEU A 448 -9.54 -61.16 18.12
C LEU A 448 -8.84 -60.78 16.82
N ARG A 449 -9.58 -60.79 15.71
CA ARG A 449 -9.11 -60.39 14.39
C ARG A 449 -9.89 -59.18 13.91
N PHE A 450 -9.21 -58.27 13.21
CA PHE A 450 -9.81 -57.06 12.65
C PHE A 450 -8.89 -56.46 11.58
N PRO A 451 -9.44 -55.64 10.67
CA PRO A 451 -8.66 -54.79 9.77
C PRO A 451 -7.86 -53.76 10.56
N TRP A 452 -6.62 -53.52 10.17
CA TRP A 452 -5.78 -52.46 10.70
C TRP A 452 -5.23 -51.64 9.55
N ARG A 453 -5.39 -50.33 9.66
CA ARG A 453 -4.95 -49.41 8.62
C ARG A 453 -3.45 -49.13 8.77
N THR A 454 -2.67 -49.44 7.74
CA THR A 454 -1.20 -49.27 7.74
C THR A 454 -0.78 -47.81 7.53
N ASP A 455 -1.62 -47.00 6.87
CA ASP A 455 -1.46 -45.55 6.70
C ASP A 455 -2.14 -44.73 7.82
N ALA A 456 -2.48 -45.34 8.97
CA ALA A 456 -3.19 -44.66 10.07
C ALA A 456 -2.50 -43.35 10.51
N ALA A 457 -1.17 -43.36 10.69
CA ALA A 457 -0.43 -42.17 11.09
C ALA A 457 -0.46 -41.05 10.03
N GLU A 458 -0.48 -41.41 8.74
CA GLU A 458 -0.56 -40.44 7.62
C GLU A 458 -1.94 -39.77 7.55
N ARG A 459 -2.95 -40.41 8.15
CA ARG A 459 -4.33 -39.91 8.29
C ARG A 459 -4.60 -39.23 9.64
N GLY A 460 -3.56 -39.00 10.44
CA GLY A 460 -3.68 -38.50 11.81
C GLY A 460 -4.50 -39.41 12.73
N LEU A 461 -4.64 -40.70 12.39
CA LEU A 461 -5.29 -41.67 13.24
C LEU A 461 -4.28 -42.26 14.22
N ARG A 462 -4.64 -42.21 15.50
CA ARG A 462 -3.95 -42.93 16.56
C ARG A 462 -4.88 -44.00 17.12
N GLN A 463 -4.40 -45.25 17.08
CA GLN A 463 -5.13 -46.43 17.50
C GLN A 463 -4.42 -47.06 18.70
N GLU A 464 -5.10 -47.08 19.85
CA GLU A 464 -4.56 -47.57 21.13
C GLU A 464 -5.42 -48.72 21.66
N PHE A 465 -4.79 -49.83 22.05
CA PHE A 465 -5.48 -50.92 22.72
C PHE A 465 -5.47 -50.72 24.22
N GLN A 466 -6.63 -50.95 24.83
CA GLN A 466 -6.75 -51.04 26.27
C GLN A 466 -7.34 -52.38 26.63
N VAL A 467 -6.76 -52.99 27.65
CA VAL A 467 -7.17 -54.28 28.18
C VAL A 467 -7.54 -54.12 29.63
N ALA A 468 -8.65 -54.73 30.05
CA ALA A 468 -9.05 -54.80 31.45
C ALA A 468 -9.19 -56.25 31.87
N GLY A 469 -8.74 -56.61 33.08
CA GLY A 469 -9.08 -57.89 33.69
C GLY A 469 -10.54 -57.92 34.18
N LEU A 470 -10.95 -59.03 34.78
CA LEU A 470 -12.29 -59.18 35.38
C LEU A 470 -12.63 -58.13 36.45
N GLU A 471 -11.62 -57.55 37.10
CA GLU A 471 -11.78 -56.49 38.10
C GLU A 471 -12.09 -55.11 37.47
N GLY A 472 -12.10 -55.01 36.14
CA GLY A 472 -12.59 -53.84 35.39
C GLY A 472 -11.60 -52.67 35.28
N GLN A 473 -10.37 -52.81 35.77
CA GLN A 473 -9.33 -51.79 35.61
C GLN A 473 -8.70 -51.87 34.21
N TRP A 474 -8.87 -50.81 33.42
CA TRP A 474 -8.26 -50.68 32.08
C TRP A 474 -6.79 -50.29 32.19
N GLY A 475 -5.94 -50.92 31.38
CA GLY A 475 -4.53 -50.58 31.19
C GLY A 475 -4.07 -50.84 29.75
N GLU A 476 -2.88 -50.35 29.41
CA GLU A 476 -2.31 -50.42 28.06
C GLU A 476 -1.43 -51.66 27.84
N SER A 477 -1.12 -52.40 28.92
CA SER A 477 -0.30 -53.59 28.84
C SER A 477 -1.14 -54.82 28.54
N PHE A 478 -0.81 -55.52 27.46
CA PHE A 478 -1.41 -56.81 27.17
C PHE A 478 -1.06 -57.84 28.27
N PRO A 479 -1.96 -58.79 28.54
CA PRO A 479 -1.69 -59.86 29.50
C PRO A 479 -0.51 -60.74 29.06
N GLU A 480 0.21 -61.33 30.03
CA GLU A 480 1.39 -62.16 29.76
C GLU A 480 1.05 -63.34 28.85
N GLY A 481 1.85 -63.56 27.80
CA GLY A 481 1.61 -64.61 26.82
C GLY A 481 0.67 -64.21 25.68
N THR A 482 0.30 -62.94 25.56
CA THR A 482 -0.39 -62.40 24.38
C THR A 482 0.53 -62.44 23.15
N ILE A 483 -0.01 -62.87 22.02
CA ILE A 483 0.68 -62.90 20.73
C ILE A 483 -0.04 -61.94 19.78
N LEU A 484 0.70 -60.99 19.21
CA LEU A 484 0.23 -60.10 18.16
C LEU A 484 0.83 -60.58 16.82
N SER A 485 -0.01 -60.82 15.82
CA SER A 485 0.44 -61.10 14.45
C SER A 485 -0.24 -60.21 13.44
N ARG A 486 0.47 -59.91 12.35
CA ARG A 486 0.03 -59.08 11.24
C ARG A 486 0.23 -59.85 9.94
N GLU A 487 -0.75 -59.82 9.06
CA GLU A 487 -0.68 -60.44 7.74
C GLU A 487 -1.41 -59.56 6.70
N PRO A 488 -1.13 -59.71 5.39
CA PRO A 488 -1.86 -58.96 4.36
C PRO A 488 -3.38 -59.16 4.50
N PHE A 489 -4.16 -58.09 4.29
CA PHE A 489 -5.62 -58.20 4.28
C PHE A 489 -6.08 -59.03 3.07
N VAL A 490 -7.10 -59.88 3.24
CA VAL A 490 -7.61 -60.80 2.18
C VAL A 490 -9.13 -60.73 2.14
N PRO A 491 -9.75 -60.39 1.00
CA PRO A 491 -9.13 -59.98 -0.27
C PRO A 491 -8.25 -58.72 -0.10
N GLU A 492 -7.27 -58.55 -0.99
CA GLU A 492 -6.30 -57.44 -0.88
C GLU A 492 -7.02 -56.10 -0.81
N ARG A 493 -6.67 -55.32 0.21
CA ARG A 493 -7.19 -53.98 0.44
C ARG A 493 -6.03 -53.02 0.67
N ALA A 494 -5.87 -52.06 -0.23
CA ALA A 494 -4.79 -51.08 -0.16
C ALA A 494 -4.85 -50.29 1.16
N GLY A 495 -3.71 -50.15 1.84
CA GLY A 495 -3.62 -49.46 3.14
C GLY A 495 -4.11 -50.28 4.33
N PHE A 496 -4.43 -51.57 4.16
CA PHE A 496 -4.90 -52.42 5.26
C PHE A 496 -4.12 -53.72 5.41
N GLU A 497 -3.90 -54.10 6.65
CA GLU A 497 -3.43 -55.42 7.07
C GLU A 497 -4.46 -56.06 8.01
N ARG A 498 -4.39 -57.37 8.19
CA ARG A 498 -5.17 -58.08 9.20
C ARG A 498 -4.33 -58.25 10.45
N VAL A 499 -4.83 -57.72 11.56
CA VAL A 499 -4.23 -57.94 12.89
C VAL A 499 -4.95 -59.07 13.58
N THR A 500 -4.20 -59.99 14.18
CA THR A 500 -4.73 -60.98 15.12
C THR A 500 -4.08 -60.77 16.50
N ILE A 501 -4.91 -60.51 17.50
CA ILE A 501 -4.54 -60.54 18.92
C ILE A 501 -4.96 -61.91 19.46
N SER A 502 -3.99 -62.67 19.95
CA SER A 502 -4.22 -63.98 20.56
C SER A 502 -3.90 -63.91 22.05
N LEU A 503 -4.92 -64.03 22.90
CA LEU A 503 -4.83 -63.95 24.36
C LEU A 503 -4.98 -65.34 25.00
N PRO A 504 -4.31 -65.63 26.12
CA PRO A 504 -4.62 -66.82 26.92
C PRO A 504 -6.04 -66.76 27.51
N GLN A 505 -6.86 -67.80 27.31
CA GLN A 505 -8.27 -67.82 27.75
C GLN A 505 -8.44 -67.70 29.28
N GLN A 506 -7.45 -68.14 30.07
CA GLN A 506 -7.51 -68.13 31.53
C GLN A 506 -7.43 -66.72 32.15
N GLN A 507 -7.08 -65.72 31.35
CA GLN A 507 -7.00 -64.32 31.76
C GLN A 507 -8.19 -63.59 31.14
N ALA A 508 -9.39 -63.82 31.69
CA ALA A 508 -10.60 -63.18 31.19
C ALA A 508 -10.41 -61.67 31.19
N CYS A 509 -10.38 -61.11 29.99
CA CYS A 509 -10.07 -59.71 29.76
C CYS A 509 -11.07 -59.10 28.77
N PHE A 510 -11.40 -57.85 29.01
CA PHE A 510 -12.06 -56.98 28.05
C PHE A 510 -10.97 -56.31 27.22
N ILE A 511 -11.15 -56.24 25.91
CA ILE A 511 -10.32 -55.42 25.03
C ILE A 511 -11.21 -54.33 24.46
N ARG A 512 -10.68 -53.11 24.37
CA ARG A 512 -11.23 -52.06 23.51
C ARG A 512 -10.11 -51.43 22.71
N MET A 513 -10.47 -50.94 21.53
CA MET A 513 -9.62 -50.06 20.74
C MET A 513 -10.14 -48.64 20.92
N LYS A 514 -9.26 -47.72 21.26
CA LYS A 514 -9.51 -46.28 21.22
C LYS A 514 -8.92 -45.74 19.93
N VAL A 515 -9.73 -45.04 19.15
CA VAL A 515 -9.29 -44.31 17.96
C VAL A 515 -9.40 -42.83 18.27
N THR A 516 -8.35 -42.08 17.98
CA THR A 516 -8.37 -40.61 17.99
C THR A 516 -7.93 -40.10 16.63
N LEU A 517 -8.55 -39.00 16.21
CA LEU A 517 -8.13 -38.20 15.06
C LEU A 517 -7.36 -37.00 15.62
N ASP A 518 -6.12 -36.80 15.16
CA ASP A 518 -5.31 -35.65 15.53
C ASP A 518 -5.81 -34.42 14.74
N GLU A 519 -6.67 -33.62 15.38
CA GLU A 519 -7.27 -32.40 14.83
C GLU A 519 -6.30 -31.24 14.67
#